data_AF-A0A8T0MPL7-F1
#
_entry.id   AF-A0A8T0MPL7-F1
#
_cell.length_a   1.000
_cell.length_b   1.000
_cell.length_c   1.000
_cell.angle_alpha   90.00
_cell.angle_beta   90.00
_cell.angle_gamma   90.00
#
_symmetry.space_group_name_H-M   'P 1'
#
loop_
_entity.id
_entity.type
_entity.pdbx_description
1 polymer ?
#
loop_
_entity_poly.entity_id
_entity_poly.type
_entity_poly.pdbx_seq_one_letter_code
_entity_poly.pdbx_strand_id
1 'polypeptide(L)'
;MSPWRLCTVSQVEELKMLLRMFPVWASMVLFFSVTAQMSSTFIEQGAAMDNHVGPFTVPPASLSTFDTTSVMVCIPIYDAVLVPLARRATGKERGLSQLQRLGVGLALSVVGMVYAALVEARRLSLARTGTPMSIMWQAPAFAVLGAGEVFTAIGIIEFFYDQSPGGMKSLGTALGQLSIAAGNYLNSAVLGAVTALTTRGGKPGWIPDDLNEGHLD
;
A
#
# COMPACT_ATOMS: atom_id res chain seq x y z
N MET A 1 -37.09 27.53 9.77
CA MET A 1 -36.70 26.92 8.48
C MET A 1 -35.62 25.90 8.76
N SER A 2 -35.74 24.66 8.28
CA SER A 2 -34.72 23.65 8.58
C SER A 2 -33.39 24.03 7.90
N PRO A 3 -32.26 24.05 8.61
CA PRO A 3 -30.94 24.35 8.04
C PRO A 3 -30.51 23.37 6.92
N TRP A 4 -31.28 22.30 6.71
CA TRP A 4 -31.08 21.26 5.69
C TRP A 4 -31.78 21.53 4.35
N ARG A 5 -32.65 22.54 4.25
CA ARG A 5 -33.39 22.85 3.00
C ARG A 5 -32.75 23.94 2.14
N LEU A 6 -31.89 24.77 2.71
CA LEU A 6 -31.22 25.88 2.03
C LEU A 6 -29.73 25.86 2.38
N CYS A 7 -28.90 25.47 1.40
CA CYS A 7 -27.44 25.50 1.53
C CYS A 7 -26.91 26.87 1.14
N THR A 8 -25.96 27.39 1.91
CA THR A 8 -25.19 28.58 1.55
C THR A 8 -24.23 28.28 0.40
N VAL A 9 -23.85 29.29 -0.37
CA VAL A 9 -22.88 29.13 -1.49
C VAL A 9 -21.55 28.59 -0.97
N SER A 10 -21.10 29.02 0.21
CA SER A 10 -19.89 28.51 0.86
C SER A 10 -19.97 27.00 1.13
N GLN A 11 -21.07 26.50 1.71
CA GLN A 11 -21.26 25.06 1.93
C GLN A 11 -21.22 24.25 0.61
N VAL A 12 -21.76 24.81 -0.47
CA VAL A 12 -21.72 24.16 -1.80
C VAL A 12 -20.31 24.16 -2.36
N GLU A 13 -19.54 25.23 -2.18
CA GLU A 13 -18.14 25.30 -2.60
C GLU A 13 -17.25 24.36 -1.79
N GLU A 14 -17.45 24.27 -0.48
CA GLU A 14 -16.77 23.33 0.41
C GLU A 14 -16.99 21.87 -0.05
N LEU A 15 -18.25 21.50 -0.34
CA LEU A 15 -18.56 20.17 -0.89
C LEU A 15 -17.92 19.95 -2.27
N LYS A 16 -17.95 20.95 -3.15
CA LYS A 16 -17.29 20.85 -4.48
C LYS A 16 -15.79 20.64 -4.35
N MET A 17 -15.13 21.26 -3.37
CA MET A 17 -13.70 21.02 -3.10
C MET A 17 -13.44 19.57 -2.68
N LEU A 18 -14.26 19.02 -1.77
CA LEU A 18 -14.15 17.62 -1.36
C LEU A 18 -14.39 16.66 -2.55
N LEU A 19 -15.39 16.92 -3.39
CA LEU A 19 -15.66 16.11 -4.58
C LEU A 19 -14.49 16.15 -5.58
N ARG A 20 -13.76 17.27 -5.69
CA ARG A 20 -12.55 17.36 -6.52
C ARG A 20 -11.38 16.55 -5.97
N MET A 21 -11.36 16.26 -4.67
CA MET A 21 -10.35 15.42 -4.02
C MET A 21 -10.63 13.93 -4.19
N PHE A 22 -11.84 13.55 -4.58
CA PHE A 22 -12.28 12.16 -4.70
C PHE A 22 -11.39 11.29 -5.63
N PRO A 23 -10.92 11.75 -6.81
CA PRO A 23 -10.05 10.94 -7.65
C PRO A 23 -8.72 10.59 -6.97
N VAL A 24 -8.15 11.55 -6.23
CA VAL A 24 -6.92 11.32 -5.45
C VAL A 24 -7.21 10.34 -4.32
N TRP A 25 -8.30 10.55 -3.58
CA TRP A 25 -8.76 9.62 -2.54
C TRP A 25 -8.92 8.18 -3.08
N ALA A 26 -9.55 8.01 -4.25
CA ALA A 26 -9.73 6.70 -4.88
C ALA A 26 -8.41 6.03 -5.26
N SER A 27 -7.41 6.81 -5.73
CA SER A 27 -6.07 6.25 -5.99
C SER A 27 -5.38 5.79 -4.70
N MET A 28 -5.62 6.45 -3.56
CA MET A 28 -5.07 6.04 -2.27
C MET A 28 -5.69 4.74 -1.77
N VAL A 29 -6.97 4.49 -2.06
CA VAL A 29 -7.62 3.21 -1.77
C VAL A 29 -6.89 2.04 -2.45
N LEU A 30 -6.42 2.23 -3.68
CA LEU A 30 -5.62 1.21 -4.38
C LEU A 30 -4.27 0.96 -3.69
N PHE A 31 -3.58 2.03 -3.29
CA PHE A 31 -2.32 1.91 -2.52
C PHE A 31 -2.54 1.11 -1.23
N PHE A 32 -3.54 1.47 -0.42
CA PHE A 32 -3.81 0.77 0.84
C PHE A 32 -4.33 -0.65 0.65
N SER A 33 -5.03 -0.94 -0.45
CA SER A 33 -5.41 -2.31 -0.81
C SER A 33 -4.19 -3.20 -1.11
N VAL A 34 -3.15 -2.62 -1.71
CA VAL A 34 -1.86 -3.30 -1.94
C VAL A 34 -1.13 -3.52 -0.63
N THR A 35 -0.96 -2.51 0.21
CA THR A 35 -0.24 -2.66 1.48
C THR A 35 -0.97 -3.60 2.46
N ALA A 36 -2.30 -3.69 2.37
CA ALA A 36 -3.08 -4.67 3.15
C ALA A 36 -2.69 -6.14 2.89
N GLN A 37 -2.12 -6.44 1.71
CA GLN A 37 -1.62 -7.78 1.39
C GLN A 37 -0.42 -8.20 2.23
N MET A 38 0.34 -7.24 2.76
CA MET A 38 1.53 -7.52 3.60
C MET A 38 1.16 -8.26 4.89
N SER A 39 -0.04 -8.03 5.41
CA SER A 39 -0.56 -8.68 6.63
C SER A 39 -1.33 -9.98 6.35
N SER A 40 -1.47 -10.38 5.08
CA SER A 40 -2.21 -11.58 4.68
C SER A 40 -1.39 -12.43 3.71
N THR A 41 -1.54 -12.22 2.40
CA THR A 41 -0.93 -13.07 1.35
C THR A 41 0.59 -13.16 1.47
N PHE A 42 1.27 -12.11 1.92
CA PHE A 42 2.73 -12.16 2.12
C PHE A 42 3.13 -13.06 3.30
N ILE A 43 2.30 -13.11 4.36
CA ILE A 43 2.53 -14.00 5.51
C ILE A 43 2.32 -15.45 5.08
N GLU A 44 1.25 -15.73 4.33
CA GLU A 44 0.97 -17.06 3.79
C GLU A 44 2.09 -17.52 2.85
N GLN A 45 2.53 -16.64 1.94
CA GLN A 45 3.67 -16.90 1.07
C GLN A 45 4.92 -17.21 1.89
N GLY A 46 5.22 -16.42 2.93
CA GLY A 46 6.38 -16.65 3.80
C GLY A 46 6.26 -17.96 4.59
N ALA A 47 5.06 -18.38 4.99
CA ALA A 47 4.83 -19.66 5.65
C ALA A 47 5.17 -20.86 4.75
N ALA A 48 5.01 -20.71 3.42
CA ALA A 48 5.38 -21.71 2.42
C ALA A 48 6.86 -21.64 1.97
N MET A 49 7.67 -20.76 2.55
CA MET A 49 9.11 -20.59 2.25
C MET A 49 9.99 -21.21 3.34
N ASP A 50 11.31 -21.32 3.07
CA ASP A 50 12.27 -21.71 4.08
C ASP A 50 12.50 -20.58 5.08
N ASN A 51 12.02 -20.82 6.30
CA ASN A 51 12.12 -19.91 7.41
C ASN A 51 13.47 -19.98 8.15
N HIS A 52 14.38 -20.87 7.75
CA HIS A 52 15.71 -20.97 8.35
C HIS A 52 16.68 -19.98 7.70
N VAL A 53 17.17 -19.05 8.51
CA VAL A 53 18.25 -18.14 8.13
C VAL A 53 19.45 -18.48 9.02
N GLY A 54 20.29 -19.40 8.53
CA GLY A 54 21.37 -19.97 9.33
C GLY A 54 20.81 -20.76 10.52
N PRO A 55 21.21 -20.47 11.77
CA PRO A 55 20.73 -21.20 12.95
C PRO A 55 19.36 -20.73 13.47
N PHE A 56 18.77 -19.68 12.88
CA PHE A 56 17.56 -19.03 13.40
C PHE A 56 16.35 -19.27 12.50
N THR A 57 15.20 -19.57 13.10
CA THR A 57 13.92 -19.69 12.39
C THR A 57 13.19 -18.34 12.46
N VAL A 58 13.07 -17.68 11.31
CA VAL A 58 12.42 -16.37 11.16
C VAL A 58 10.90 -16.59 10.98
N PRO A 59 10.04 -16.05 11.87
CA PRO A 59 8.60 -16.10 11.66
C PRO A 59 8.18 -15.23 10.47
N PRO A 60 7.28 -15.68 9.57
CA PRO A 60 6.85 -14.88 8.41
C PRO A 60 6.29 -13.49 8.79
N ALA A 61 5.52 -13.40 9.87
CA ALA A 61 4.98 -12.13 10.35
C ALA A 61 6.08 -11.12 10.77
N SER A 62 7.27 -11.60 11.13
CA SER A 62 8.40 -10.73 11.51
C SER A 62 9.00 -9.98 10.32
N LEU A 63 8.67 -10.33 9.08
CA LEU A 63 9.12 -9.61 7.88
C LEU A 63 8.60 -8.17 7.82
N SER A 64 7.48 -7.88 8.50
CA SER A 64 6.99 -6.51 8.71
C SER A 64 8.05 -5.58 9.34
N THR A 65 9.04 -6.12 10.05
CA THR A 65 10.16 -5.33 10.56
C THR A 65 11.01 -4.70 9.47
N PHE A 66 11.11 -5.32 8.28
CA PHE A 66 11.82 -4.72 7.15
C PHE A 66 11.10 -3.50 6.60
N ASP A 67 9.76 -3.53 6.58
CA ASP A 67 8.93 -2.39 6.23
C ASP A 67 9.12 -1.24 7.24
N THR A 68 8.97 -1.53 8.54
CA THR A 68 9.17 -0.51 9.59
C THR A 68 10.59 0.06 9.57
N THR A 69 11.61 -0.77 9.35
CA THR A 69 13.00 -0.32 9.22
C THR A 69 13.20 0.55 7.98
N SER A 70 12.58 0.17 6.86
CA SER A 70 12.59 0.98 5.63
C SER A 70 11.98 2.34 5.87
N VAL A 71 10.82 2.43 6.53
CA VAL A 71 10.18 3.70 6.91
C VAL A 71 11.11 4.54 7.78
N MET A 72 11.70 3.95 8.83
CA MET A 72 12.62 4.63 9.74
C MET A 72 13.87 5.19 9.03
N VAL A 73 14.36 4.52 7.98
CA VAL A 73 15.51 4.97 7.18
C VAL A 73 15.09 5.97 6.10
N CYS A 74 13.93 5.77 5.47
CA CYS A 74 13.45 6.61 4.39
C CYS A 74 13.03 8.00 4.86
N ILE A 75 12.48 8.16 6.07
CA ILE A 75 12.10 9.46 6.64
C ILE A 75 13.31 10.44 6.72
N PRO A 76 14.43 10.11 7.38
CA PRO A 76 15.57 11.03 7.45
C PRO A 76 16.21 11.25 6.08
N ILE A 77 16.23 10.25 5.19
CA ILE A 77 16.69 10.43 3.80
C ILE A 77 15.78 11.43 3.07
N TYR A 78 14.47 11.34 3.28
CA TYR A 78 13.51 12.24 2.69
C TYR A 78 13.75 13.68 3.16
N ASP A 79 13.81 13.91 4.47
CA ASP A 79 13.95 15.24 5.04
C ASP A 79 15.33 15.86 4.84
N ALA A 80 16.40 15.08 4.99
CA ALA A 80 17.78 15.59 4.97
C ALA A 80 18.40 15.60 3.57
N VAL A 81 17.92 14.76 2.64
CA VAL A 81 18.53 14.61 1.30
C VAL A 81 17.52 15.01 0.22
N LEU A 82 16.38 14.34 0.14
CA LEU A 82 15.44 14.55 -0.98
C LEU A 82 14.80 15.94 -0.96
N VAL A 83 14.33 16.43 0.19
CA VAL A 83 13.75 17.78 0.32
C VAL A 83 14.73 18.88 -0.10
N PRO A 84 15.98 18.95 0.43
CA PRO A 84 16.91 20.00 0.01
C PRO A 84 17.37 19.86 -1.44
N LEU A 85 17.57 18.65 -1.96
CA LEU A 85 17.86 18.43 -3.39
C LEU A 85 16.71 18.88 -4.28
N ALA A 86 15.48 18.48 -3.93
CA ALA A 86 14.29 18.86 -4.68
C ALA A 86 14.05 20.38 -4.63
N ARG A 87 14.31 21.04 -3.49
CA ARG A 87 14.29 22.51 -3.37
C ARG A 87 15.30 23.17 -4.32
N ARG A 88 16.53 22.65 -4.39
CA ARG A 88 17.57 23.15 -5.30
C ARG A 88 17.22 22.93 -6.77
N ALA A 89 16.64 21.79 -7.11
CA ALA A 89 16.33 21.43 -8.50
C ALA A 89 15.04 22.10 -9.02
N THR A 90 14.01 22.21 -8.19
CA THR A 90 12.69 22.71 -8.61
C THR A 90 12.46 24.19 -8.30
N GLY A 91 13.28 24.79 -7.44
CA GLY A 91 13.09 26.16 -6.95
C GLY A 91 11.84 26.37 -6.08
N LYS A 92 11.10 25.30 -5.74
CA LYS A 92 9.90 25.38 -4.89
C LYS A 92 10.25 25.15 -3.42
N GLU A 93 9.63 25.90 -2.50
CA GLU A 93 9.87 25.76 -1.05
C GLU A 93 9.61 24.35 -0.50
N ARG A 94 8.73 23.58 -1.14
CA ARG A 94 8.40 22.20 -0.75
C ARG A 94 9.16 21.13 -1.54
N GLY A 95 9.98 21.51 -2.52
CA GLY A 95 10.72 20.59 -3.39
C GLY A 95 9.80 19.79 -4.32
N LEU A 96 9.17 18.72 -3.83
CA LEU A 96 8.23 17.88 -4.59
C LEU A 96 6.78 18.32 -4.36
N SER A 97 5.96 18.29 -5.42
CA SER A 97 4.52 18.56 -5.28
C SER A 97 3.82 17.40 -4.56
N GLN A 98 2.68 17.69 -3.92
CA GLN A 98 1.86 16.68 -3.23
C GLN A 98 1.49 15.51 -4.14
N LEU A 99 0.98 15.81 -5.35
CA LEU A 99 0.63 14.80 -6.33
C LEU A 99 1.83 14.00 -6.84
N GLN A 100 3.02 14.60 -6.94
CA GLN A 100 4.24 13.87 -7.31
C GLN A 100 4.63 12.87 -6.22
N ARG A 101 4.55 13.24 -4.94
CA ARG A 101 4.84 12.34 -3.82
C ARG A 101 3.87 11.16 -3.81
N LEU A 102 2.58 11.44 -3.97
CA LEU A 102 1.54 10.41 -4.10
C LEU A 102 1.79 9.48 -5.31
N GLY A 103 2.18 10.05 -6.45
CA GLY A 103 2.52 9.29 -7.65
C GLY A 103 3.74 8.39 -7.46
N VAL A 104 4.78 8.85 -6.75
CA VAL A 104 5.97 8.04 -6.42
C VAL A 104 5.57 6.88 -5.51
N GLY A 105 4.76 7.12 -4.49
CA GLY A 105 4.27 6.06 -3.60
C GLY A 105 3.49 4.98 -4.35
N LEU A 106 2.57 5.37 -5.24
CA LEU A 106 1.84 4.44 -6.12
C LEU A 106 2.76 3.68 -7.09
N ALA A 107 3.76 4.35 -7.66
CA ALA A 107 4.72 3.69 -8.54
C ALA A 107 5.54 2.64 -7.78
N LEU A 108 6.01 2.97 -6.57
CA LEU A 108 6.73 2.05 -5.70
C LEU A 108 5.85 0.87 -5.27
N SER A 109 4.55 1.08 -5.01
CA SER A 109 3.65 -0.02 -4.69
C SER A 109 3.48 -0.99 -5.86
N VAL A 110 3.40 -0.48 -7.10
CA VAL A 110 3.38 -1.32 -8.30
C VAL A 110 4.69 -2.10 -8.44
N VAL A 111 5.84 -1.44 -8.28
CA VAL A 111 7.15 -2.11 -8.36
C VAL A 111 7.28 -3.20 -7.28
N GLY A 112 6.85 -2.91 -6.05
CA GLY A 112 6.85 -3.87 -4.94
C GLY A 112 5.99 -5.09 -5.25
N MET A 113 4.80 -4.89 -5.82
CA MET A 113 3.91 -6.00 -6.20
C MET A 113 4.42 -6.81 -7.38
N VAL A 114 4.98 -6.16 -8.41
CA VAL A 114 5.62 -6.87 -9.53
C VAL A 114 6.78 -7.72 -9.02
N TYR A 115 7.60 -7.19 -8.11
CA TYR A 115 8.68 -7.96 -7.50
C TYR A 115 8.14 -9.14 -6.68
N ALA A 116 7.09 -8.95 -5.87
CA ALA A 116 6.47 -10.01 -5.10
C ALA A 116 5.91 -11.13 -5.98
N ALA A 117 5.23 -10.78 -7.07
CA ALA A 117 4.74 -11.72 -8.08
C ALA A 117 5.89 -12.53 -8.72
N LEU A 118 7.00 -11.87 -9.06
CA LEU A 118 8.19 -12.56 -9.60
C LEU A 118 8.84 -13.50 -8.59
N VAL A 119 8.89 -13.10 -7.32
CA VAL A 119 9.37 -13.96 -6.22
C VAL A 119 8.47 -15.18 -6.09
N GLU A 120 7.16 -15.02 -6.22
CA GLU A 120 6.21 -16.11 -6.13
C GLU A 120 6.31 -17.07 -7.31
N ALA A 121 6.35 -16.55 -8.55
CA ALA A 121 6.57 -17.36 -9.74
C ALA A 121 7.85 -18.21 -9.62
N ARG A 122 8.91 -17.64 -9.03
CA ARG A 122 10.15 -18.37 -8.75
C ARG A 122 9.97 -19.42 -7.64
N ARG A 123 9.26 -19.09 -6.55
CA ARG A 123 8.95 -20.03 -5.46
C ARG A 123 8.19 -21.24 -5.99
N LEU A 124 7.13 -21.04 -6.78
CA LEU A 124 6.37 -22.13 -7.42
C LEU A 124 7.26 -23.01 -8.30
N SER A 125 8.13 -22.40 -9.12
CA SER A 125 9.06 -23.16 -9.97
C SER A 125 10.02 -24.02 -9.15
N LEU A 126 10.50 -23.53 -8.02
CA LEU A 126 11.43 -24.26 -7.15
C LEU A 126 10.72 -25.34 -6.32
N ALA A 127 9.48 -25.09 -5.89
CA ALA A 127 8.64 -26.07 -5.19
C ALA A 127 8.44 -27.34 -6.03
N ARG A 128 8.24 -27.22 -7.35
CA ARG A 128 8.17 -28.37 -8.28
C ARG A 128 9.44 -29.22 -8.33
N THR A 129 10.58 -28.62 -7.98
CA THR A 129 11.90 -29.30 -7.94
C THR A 129 12.30 -29.73 -6.53
N GLY A 130 11.45 -29.50 -5.52
CA GLY A 130 11.72 -29.82 -4.11
C GLY A 130 12.81 -28.96 -3.46
N THR A 131 13.21 -27.85 -4.08
CA THR A 131 14.22 -26.94 -3.51
C THR A 131 13.54 -25.82 -2.74
N PRO A 132 13.77 -25.68 -1.42
CA PRO A 132 13.10 -24.66 -0.63
C PRO A 132 13.76 -23.28 -0.87
N MET A 133 12.94 -22.24 -0.99
CA MET A 133 13.39 -20.86 -1.23
C MET A 133 13.39 -20.07 0.08
N SER A 134 14.50 -19.38 0.39
CA SER A 134 14.60 -18.61 1.64
C SER A 134 13.59 -17.47 1.72
N ILE A 135 12.95 -17.33 2.89
CA ILE A 135 12.02 -16.25 3.24
C ILE A 135 12.61 -14.84 3.00
N MET A 136 13.94 -14.70 3.05
CA MET A 136 14.64 -13.42 2.86
C MET A 136 14.42 -12.77 1.49
N TRP A 137 13.97 -13.54 0.49
CA TRP A 137 13.61 -12.97 -0.82
C TRP A 137 12.39 -12.04 -0.79
N GLN A 138 11.56 -12.10 0.27
CA GLN A 138 10.46 -11.16 0.48
C GLN A 138 10.93 -9.81 1.05
N ALA A 139 12.08 -9.75 1.72
CA ALA A 139 12.56 -8.53 2.38
C ALA A 139 12.67 -7.30 1.45
N PRO A 140 13.14 -7.41 0.18
CA PRO A 140 13.13 -6.28 -0.75
C PRO A 140 11.72 -5.78 -1.07
N ALA A 141 10.71 -6.67 -1.14
CA ALA A 141 9.32 -6.28 -1.38
C ALA A 141 8.81 -5.41 -0.22
N PHE A 142 9.01 -5.87 1.02
CA PHE A 142 8.67 -5.12 2.24
C PHE A 142 9.39 -3.76 2.29
N ALA A 143 10.67 -3.72 1.94
CA ALA A 143 11.44 -2.48 1.97
C ALA A 143 10.94 -1.46 0.93
N VAL A 144 10.62 -1.90 -0.30
CA VAL A 144 10.08 -1.03 -1.36
C VAL A 144 8.70 -0.51 -1.01
N LEU A 145 7.84 -1.36 -0.44
CA LEU A 145 6.50 -0.96 0.03
C LEU A 145 6.58 0.07 1.16
N GLY A 146 7.44 -0.13 2.16
CA GLY A 146 7.66 0.84 3.23
C GLY A 146 8.24 2.17 2.73
N ALA A 147 9.14 2.14 1.74
CA ALA A 147 9.60 3.36 1.09
C ALA A 147 8.43 4.10 0.39
N GLY A 148 7.56 3.36 -0.32
CA GLY A 148 6.34 3.90 -0.92
C GLY A 148 5.38 4.50 0.10
N GLU A 149 5.26 3.87 1.27
CA GLU A 149 4.42 4.35 2.37
C GLU A 149 4.86 5.73 2.85
N VAL A 150 6.16 5.99 3.01
CA VAL A 150 6.67 7.30 3.41
C VAL A 150 6.22 8.40 2.45
N PHE A 151 6.38 8.18 1.13
CA PHE A 151 5.96 9.17 0.13
C PHE A 151 4.44 9.38 0.11
N THR A 152 3.67 8.29 0.20
CA THR A 152 2.20 8.35 0.21
C THR A 152 1.67 9.01 1.47
N ALA A 153 2.17 8.66 2.65
CA ALA A 153 1.71 9.20 3.93
C ALA A 153 1.93 10.71 4.03
N ILE A 154 3.13 11.18 3.66
CA ILE A 154 3.45 12.61 3.63
C ILE A 154 2.58 13.32 2.58
N GLY A 155 2.41 12.73 1.40
CA GLY A 155 1.59 13.30 0.33
C GLY A 155 0.11 13.42 0.70
N ILE A 156 -0.46 12.42 1.37
CA ILE A 156 -1.86 12.41 1.82
C ILE A 156 -2.09 13.52 2.85
N ILE A 157 -1.26 13.57 3.90
CA ILE A 157 -1.47 14.51 5.00
C ILE A 157 -1.42 15.95 4.48
N GLU A 158 -0.43 16.28 3.65
CA GLU A 158 -0.32 17.63 3.08
C GLU A 158 -1.45 17.94 2.08
N PHE A 159 -1.81 16.97 1.22
CA PHE A 159 -2.89 17.16 0.25
C PHE A 159 -4.23 17.42 0.93
N PHE A 160 -4.60 16.59 1.90
CA PHE A 160 -5.86 16.77 2.63
C PHE A 160 -5.83 18.02 3.50
N TYR A 161 -4.70 18.38 4.09
CA TYR A 161 -4.62 19.59 4.92
C TYR A 161 -4.76 20.87 4.09
N ASP A 162 -4.11 20.94 2.92
CA ASP A 162 -4.10 22.16 2.09
C ASP A 162 -5.32 22.31 1.19
N GLN A 163 -5.91 21.20 0.74
CA GLN A 163 -7.11 21.22 -0.11
C GLN A 163 -8.40 21.25 0.70
N SER A 164 -8.36 20.95 2.01
CA SER A 164 -9.55 21.04 2.86
C SER A 164 -9.88 22.50 3.19
N PRO A 165 -11.16 22.91 3.08
CA PRO A 165 -11.58 24.22 3.56
C PRO A 165 -11.31 24.38 5.06
N GLY A 166 -11.09 25.62 5.50
CA GLY A 166 -10.62 25.94 6.85
C GLY A 166 -11.45 25.33 7.98
N GLY A 167 -12.76 25.16 7.79
CA GLY A 167 -13.67 24.52 8.75
C GLY A 167 -13.76 23.00 8.69
N MET A 168 -13.18 22.34 7.68
CA MET A 168 -13.36 20.89 7.41
C MET A 168 -12.05 20.08 7.50
N LYS A 169 -10.99 20.62 8.09
CA LYS A 169 -9.71 19.90 8.23
C LYS A 169 -9.83 18.54 8.92
N SER A 170 -10.71 18.44 9.93
CA SER A 170 -11.02 17.16 10.60
C SER A 170 -11.66 16.14 9.66
N LEU A 171 -12.50 16.60 8.72
CA LEU A 171 -13.08 15.76 7.68
C LEU A 171 -12.00 15.28 6.69
N GLY A 172 -11.03 16.14 6.35
CA GLY A 172 -9.87 15.75 5.54
C GLY A 172 -9.07 14.60 6.17
N THR A 173 -8.80 14.67 7.48
CA THR A 173 -8.14 13.56 8.20
C THR A 173 -9.00 12.30 8.25
N ALA A 174 -10.33 12.45 8.40
CA ALA A 174 -11.26 11.32 8.38
C ALA A 174 -11.31 10.64 7.00
N LEU A 175 -11.23 11.39 5.90
CA LEU A 175 -11.14 10.86 4.54
C LEU A 175 -9.83 10.06 4.32
N GLY A 176 -8.73 10.49 4.93
CA GLY A 176 -7.47 9.73 4.95
C GLY A 176 -7.66 8.35 5.61
N GLN A 177 -8.21 8.31 6.82
CA GLN A 177 -8.52 7.05 7.53
C GLN A 177 -9.53 6.18 6.77
N LEU A 178 -10.53 6.81 6.16
CA LEU A 178 -11.50 6.13 5.31
C LEU A 178 -10.84 5.49 4.09
N SER A 179 -9.76 6.07 3.56
CA SER A 179 -8.99 5.47 2.45
C SER A 179 -8.35 4.15 2.87
N ILE A 180 -7.80 4.09 4.10
CA ILE A 180 -7.19 2.88 4.67
C ILE A 180 -8.26 1.80 4.85
N ALA A 181 -9.39 2.16 5.48
CA ALA A 181 -10.50 1.24 5.70
C ALA A 181 -11.06 0.71 4.36
N ALA A 182 -11.31 1.60 3.40
CA ALA A 182 -11.79 1.24 2.07
C ALA A 182 -10.77 0.35 1.33
N GLY A 183 -9.46 0.59 1.48
CA GLY A 183 -8.41 -0.26 0.94
C GLY A 183 -8.45 -1.67 1.49
N ASN A 184 -8.59 -1.83 2.81
CA ASN A 184 -8.73 -3.15 3.45
C ASN A 184 -9.99 -3.90 3.01
N TYR A 185 -11.14 -3.21 2.91
CA TYR A 185 -12.36 -3.82 2.40
C TYR A 185 -12.23 -4.22 0.92
N LEU A 186 -11.61 -3.37 0.10
CA LEU A 186 -11.35 -3.68 -1.30
C LEU A 186 -10.43 -4.90 -1.42
N ASN A 187 -9.37 -4.97 -0.63
CA ASN A 187 -8.47 -6.13 -0.58
C ASN A 187 -9.25 -7.42 -0.26
N SER A 188 -10.05 -7.38 0.81
CA SER A 188 -10.88 -8.54 1.21
C SER A 188 -11.91 -8.92 0.14
N ALA A 189 -12.52 -7.94 -0.53
CA ALA A 189 -13.46 -8.18 -1.62
C ALA A 189 -12.77 -8.79 -2.85
N VAL A 190 -11.55 -8.32 -3.19
CA VAL A 190 -10.74 -8.88 -4.28
C VAL A 190 -10.36 -10.32 -3.97
N LEU A 191 -9.84 -10.60 -2.77
CA LEU A 191 -9.51 -11.96 -2.34
C LEU A 191 -10.74 -12.87 -2.36
N GLY A 192 -11.87 -12.41 -1.81
CA GLY A 192 -13.12 -13.16 -1.82
C GLY A 192 -13.64 -13.45 -3.23
N ALA A 193 -13.56 -12.48 -4.14
CA ALA A 193 -13.95 -12.65 -5.54
C ALA A 193 -13.03 -13.64 -6.27
N VAL A 194 -11.72 -13.51 -6.07
CA VAL A 194 -10.71 -14.42 -6.64
C VAL A 194 -10.95 -15.85 -6.15
N THR A 195 -11.13 -16.06 -4.85
CA THR A 195 -11.43 -17.38 -4.28
C THR A 195 -12.75 -17.93 -4.83
N ALA A 196 -13.81 -17.13 -4.88
CA ALA A 196 -15.11 -17.56 -5.39
C ALA A 196 -15.09 -17.92 -6.88
N LEU A 197 -14.31 -17.20 -7.69
CA LEU A 197 -14.19 -17.46 -9.13
C LEU A 197 -13.30 -18.66 -9.42
N THR A 198 -12.23 -18.85 -8.65
CA THR A 198 -11.22 -19.89 -8.91
C THR A 198 -11.57 -21.25 -8.31
N THR A 199 -12.38 -21.30 -7.26
CA THR A 199 -12.90 -22.55 -6.66
C THR A 199 -14.15 -23.08 -7.38
N ARG A 200 -14.69 -22.34 -8.37
CA ARG A 200 -15.85 -22.79 -9.16
C ARG A 200 -15.52 -24.11 -9.87
N GLY A 201 -16.30 -25.14 -9.56
CA GLY A 201 -16.19 -26.48 -10.16
C GLY A 201 -15.32 -27.46 -9.38
N GLY A 202 -15.04 -27.21 -8.08
CA GLY A 202 -14.31 -28.14 -7.21
C GLY A 202 -12.78 -28.13 -7.42
N LYS A 203 -12.26 -27.08 -8.06
CA LYS A 203 -10.82 -26.86 -8.21
C LYS A 203 -10.24 -26.26 -6.92
N PRO A 204 -8.96 -26.51 -6.60
CA PRO A 204 -8.30 -26.01 -5.39
C PRO A 204 -8.36 -24.48 -5.24
N GLY A 205 -8.53 -23.73 -6.33
CA GLY A 205 -8.63 -22.27 -6.31
C GLY A 205 -7.26 -21.59 -6.45
N TRP A 206 -7.26 -20.25 -6.47
CA TRP A 206 -6.04 -19.43 -6.57
C TRP A 206 -5.26 -19.44 -5.24
N ILE A 207 -5.98 -19.50 -4.11
CA ILE A 207 -5.43 -19.57 -2.75
C ILE A 207 -5.97 -20.85 -2.06
N PRO A 208 -5.43 -22.04 -2.39
CA PRO A 208 -5.75 -23.29 -1.71
C PRO A 208 -5.07 -23.42 -0.34
N ASP A 209 -5.54 -24.37 0.47
CA ASP A 209 -4.96 -24.69 1.80
C ASP A 209 -3.48 -25.11 1.71
N ASP A 210 -3.06 -25.74 0.60
CA ASP A 210 -1.65 -25.93 0.26
C ASP A 210 -1.22 -24.88 -0.78
N LEU A 211 -0.51 -23.84 -0.33
CA LEU A 211 0.01 -22.77 -1.19
C LEU A 211 0.91 -23.25 -2.34
N ASN A 212 1.42 -24.49 -2.30
CA ASN A 212 2.20 -25.05 -3.42
C ASN A 212 1.34 -25.41 -4.62
N GLU A 213 0.03 -25.59 -4.43
CA GLU A 213 -0.95 -25.79 -5.50
C GLU A 213 -1.64 -24.48 -5.93
N GLY A 214 -1.33 -23.37 -5.23
CA GLY A 214 -1.88 -22.04 -5.51
C GLY A 214 -1.18 -21.32 -6.66
N HIS A 215 -1.70 -20.13 -6.99
CA HIS A 215 -1.26 -19.32 -8.13
C HIS A 215 -1.04 -17.85 -7.76
N LEU A 216 -0.41 -17.54 -6.63
CA LEU A 216 -0.22 -16.16 -6.14
C LEU A 216 0.69 -15.26 -7.02
N ASP A 217 1.18 -15.77 -8.16
CA ASP A 217 1.99 -15.08 -9.17
C ASP A 217 1.23 -14.07 -10.05
#